data_AF-W1VNN7-F1
#
_entry.id   AF-W1VNN7-F1
#
_cell.length_a   1.000
_cell.length_b   1.000
_cell.length_c   1.000
_cell.angle_alpha   90.00
_cell.angle_beta   90.00
_cell.angle_gamma   90.00
#
_symmetry.space_group_name_H-M   'P 1'
#
loop_
_entity.id
_entity.type
_entity.pdbx_description
1 polymer ?
#
loop_
_entity_poly.entity_id
_entity_poly.type
_entity_poly.pdbx_seq_one_letter_code
_entity_poly.pdbx_strand_id
1 'polypeptide(L)'
;MAESLDTPLETGKRPRWLTQRSSGQGDAFGRFAEATARFMGSPRFILYMTVFVVAWITANVVLVQYAHRYAWDAYPFILLNLAFSTQASYSAPLILLAQNRQDDRDRVTAEQDRQRAERNLQDTEFLTREIASLRLAMNDVATRDFVRGELRDVLEEILAEERRGREEIVAEVVEVVEELSDEEHERS
;
A
#
# COMPACT_ATOMS: atom_id res chain seq x y z
N MET A 1 -46.45 -2.53 19.07
CA MET A 1 -45.42 -1.74 18.35
C MET A 1 -44.22 -1.66 19.25
N ALA A 2 -43.11 -2.26 18.81
CA ALA A 2 -41.92 -2.51 19.60
C ALA A 2 -40.99 -1.28 19.65
N GLU A 3 -40.52 -1.00 20.86
CA GLU A 3 -39.11 -0.80 21.20
C GLU A 3 -38.27 0.13 20.30
N SER A 4 -38.27 1.44 20.62
CA SER A 4 -37.17 2.33 20.25
C SER A 4 -36.09 2.28 21.34
N LEU A 5 -35.24 1.25 21.29
CA LEU A 5 -34.01 1.14 22.05
C LEU A 5 -32.85 1.04 21.05
N ASP A 6 -32.17 2.15 20.79
CA ASP A 6 -30.75 2.16 20.40
C ASP A 6 -30.23 3.60 20.38
N THR A 7 -30.14 4.17 21.58
CA THR A 7 -29.33 5.37 21.81
C THR A 7 -28.03 4.88 22.43
N PRO A 8 -26.87 4.93 21.75
CA PRO A 8 -25.63 4.51 22.38
C PRO A 8 -25.33 5.45 23.55
N LEU A 9 -25.27 4.87 24.74
CA LEU A 9 -24.80 5.53 25.96
C LEU A 9 -23.36 6.00 25.73
N GLU A 10 -23.20 7.31 25.51
CA GLU A 10 -21.93 8.03 25.55
C GLU A 10 -21.25 7.79 26.91
N THR A 11 -20.48 6.71 26.95
CA THR A 11 -19.74 6.28 28.13
C THR A 11 -18.51 7.15 28.25
N GLY A 12 -18.58 8.07 29.22
CA GLY A 12 -17.44 8.57 29.97
C GLY A 12 -16.47 9.46 29.17
N LYS A 13 -16.61 10.76 29.37
CA LYS A 13 -15.52 11.74 29.19
C LYS A 13 -14.33 11.31 30.06
N ARG A 14 -13.45 10.47 29.51
CA ARG A 14 -12.17 10.13 30.14
C ARG A 14 -11.34 11.41 30.21
N PRO A 15 -10.81 11.76 31.39
CA PRO A 15 -10.15 13.04 31.56
C PRO A 15 -8.83 13.03 30.79
N ARG A 16 -8.72 13.96 29.84
CA ARG A 16 -7.73 14.05 28.74
C ARG A 16 -6.29 14.33 29.20
N TRP A 17 -6.03 14.33 30.51
CA TRP A 17 -4.72 14.63 31.12
C TRP A 17 -3.86 13.38 31.36
N LEU A 18 -4.42 12.17 31.22
CA LEU A 18 -3.70 10.91 31.40
C LEU A 18 -2.90 10.45 30.16
N THR A 19 -2.98 11.16 29.03
CA THR A 19 -2.23 10.79 27.80
C THR A 19 -1.10 11.75 27.45
N GLN A 20 -0.73 12.67 28.34
CA GLN A 20 0.45 13.51 28.12
C GLN A 20 1.72 12.74 28.50
N ARG A 21 2.03 11.67 27.76
CA ARG A 21 3.39 11.11 27.73
C ARG A 21 4.30 12.18 27.14
N SER A 22 5.13 12.75 28.00
CA SER A 22 6.19 13.71 27.71
C SER A 22 6.93 13.37 26.41
N SER A 23 6.58 14.08 25.33
CA SER A 23 7.27 14.04 24.05
C SER A 23 8.51 14.94 24.01
N GLY A 24 8.80 15.68 25.09
CA GLY A 24 9.91 16.65 25.13
C GLY A 24 11.29 16.03 25.39
N GLN A 25 11.38 14.91 26.10
CA GLN A 25 12.66 14.28 26.45
C GLN A 25 13.20 13.32 25.38
N GLY A 26 12.36 12.95 24.40
CA GLY A 26 12.67 11.93 23.40
C GLY A 26 13.43 12.43 22.16
N ASP A 27 13.44 13.73 21.87
CA ASP A 27 14.00 14.26 20.61
C ASP A 27 15.52 14.45 20.65
N ALA A 28 16.08 14.87 21.80
CA ALA A 28 17.53 14.98 21.97
C ALA A 28 18.20 13.61 22.04
N PHE A 29 17.66 12.71 22.87
CA PHE A 29 18.14 11.33 22.97
C PHE A 29 17.88 10.53 21.68
N GLY A 30 16.75 10.76 21.00
CA GLY A 30 16.45 10.11 19.72
C GLY A 30 17.46 10.46 18.63
N ARG A 31 17.82 11.74 18.48
CA ARG A 31 18.85 12.18 17.53
C ARG A 31 20.25 11.67 17.90
N PHE A 32 20.58 11.64 19.19
CA PHE A 32 21.85 11.09 19.67
C PHE A 32 21.95 9.57 19.43
N ALA A 33 20.87 8.83 19.70
CA ALA A 33 20.79 7.40 19.45
C ALA A 33 20.89 7.09 17.95
N GLU A 34 20.23 7.87 17.09
CA GLU A 34 20.30 7.68 15.64
C GLU A 34 21.69 8.00 15.06
N ALA A 35 22.38 9.01 15.59
CA ALA A 35 23.77 9.29 15.25
C ALA A 35 24.71 8.18 15.74
N THR A 36 24.52 7.69 16.97
CA THR A 36 25.31 6.61 17.57
C THR A 36 25.10 5.29 16.85
N ALA A 37 23.87 4.97 16.46
CA ALA A 37 23.53 3.78 15.69
C ALA A 37 24.18 3.80 14.30
N ARG A 38 24.13 4.94 13.59
CA ARG A 38 24.85 5.12 12.32
C ARG A 38 26.37 5.04 12.49
N PHE A 39 26.89 5.48 13.63
CA PHE A 39 28.33 5.41 13.94
C PHE A 39 28.78 3.98 14.27
N MET A 40 28.06 3.27 15.13
CA MET A 40 28.37 1.88 15.53
C MET A 40 28.17 0.87 14.39
N GLY A 41 27.22 1.11 13.47
CA GLY A 41 26.98 0.24 12.30
C GLY A 41 28.00 0.39 11.17
N SER A 42 28.94 1.33 11.27
CA SER A 42 29.94 1.59 10.22
C SER A 42 31.19 0.70 10.41
N PRO A 43 31.67 0.02 9.35
CA PRO A 43 32.92 -0.76 9.41
C PRO A 43 34.14 0.06 9.85
N ARG A 44 34.10 1.39 9.68
CA ARG A 44 35.16 2.31 10.10
C ARG A 44 35.29 2.42 11.62
N PHE A 45 34.22 2.22 12.38
CA PHE A 45 34.26 2.28 13.85
C PHE A 45 35.18 1.20 14.43
N ILE A 46 35.03 -0.03 13.94
CA ILE A 46 35.84 -1.17 14.36
C ILE A 46 37.32 -0.89 14.08
N LEU A 47 37.64 -0.36 12.89
CA LEU A 47 39.01 0.00 12.52
C LEU A 47 39.62 1.01 13.50
N TYR A 48 38.91 2.10 13.83
CA TYR A 48 39.40 3.09 14.79
C TYR A 48 39.59 2.49 16.19
N MET A 49 38.67 1.66 16.67
CA MET A 49 38.80 0.98 17.96
C MET A 49 39.99 0.03 18.00
N THR A 50 40.22 -0.75 16.95
CA THR A 50 41.40 -1.63 16.86
C THR A 50 42.69 -0.82 16.87
N VAL A 51 42.78 0.26 16.08
CA VAL A 51 43.96 1.13 16.06
C VAL A 51 44.21 1.74 17.44
N PHE A 52 43.17 2.20 18.12
CA PHE A 52 43.28 2.76 19.47
C PHE A 52 43.83 1.74 20.47
N VAL A 53 43.30 0.51 20.48
CA VAL A 53 43.78 -0.58 21.36
C VAL A 53 45.23 -0.92 21.07
N VAL A 54 45.60 -1.09 19.80
CA VAL A 54 46.97 -1.40 19.39
C VAL A 54 47.92 -0.26 19.78
N ALA A 55 47.53 1.00 19.56
CA ALA A 55 48.32 2.17 19.95
C ALA A 55 48.50 2.25 21.47
N TRP A 56 47.46 1.96 22.26
CA TRP A 56 47.51 1.96 23.72
C TRP A 56 48.46 0.90 24.27
N ILE A 57 48.36 -0.33 23.74
CA ILE A 57 49.26 -1.44 24.11
C ILE A 57 50.70 -1.06 23.73
N THR A 58 50.91 -0.59 22.51
CA THR A 58 52.25 -0.20 22.02
C THR A 58 52.87 0.91 22.88
N ALA A 59 52.10 1.96 23.20
CA ALA A 59 52.55 3.05 24.06
C ALA A 59 52.95 2.55 25.45
N ASN A 60 52.14 1.68 26.07
CA ASN A 60 52.45 1.13 27.39
C ASN A 60 53.66 0.17 27.36
N VAL A 61 53.81 -0.66 26.33
CA VAL A 61 54.98 -1.56 26.18
C VAL A 61 56.26 -0.76 25.99
N VAL A 62 56.24 0.29 25.16
CA VAL A 62 57.36 1.21 24.98
C VAL A 62 57.68 1.91 26.31
N LEU A 63 56.66 2.40 27.03
CA LEU A 63 56.85 3.06 28.33
C LEU A 63 57.47 2.12 29.38
N VAL A 64 57.06 0.85 29.41
CA VAL A 64 57.66 -0.19 30.27
C VAL A 64 59.13 -0.45 29.90
N GLN A 65 59.44 -0.56 28.61
CA GLN A 65 60.80 -0.84 28.11
C GLN A 65 61.77 0.32 28.37
N TYR A 66 61.35 1.57 28.14
CA TYR A 66 62.23 2.75 28.24
C TYR A 66 62.23 3.38 29.64
N ALA A 67 61.15 3.25 30.40
CA ALA A 67 60.96 3.93 31.67
C ALA A 67 60.32 2.98 32.68
N HIS A 68 61.04 1.91 33.06
CA HIS A 68 60.64 0.88 34.03
C HIS A 68 59.93 1.37 35.32
N ARG A 69 60.10 2.65 35.69
CA ARG A 69 59.51 3.28 36.88
C ARG A 69 58.23 4.11 36.61
N TYR A 70 57.90 4.38 35.36
CA TYR A 70 56.79 5.24 34.91
C TYR A 70 55.74 4.49 34.07
N ALA A 71 55.78 3.16 34.01
CA ALA A 71 54.76 2.38 33.34
C ALA A 71 53.37 2.62 33.97
N TRP A 72 52.51 3.34 33.25
CA TRP A 72 51.18 3.71 33.73
C TRP A 72 50.20 2.54 33.76
N ASP A 73 50.36 1.55 32.86
CA ASP A 73 49.54 0.34 32.78
C ASP A 73 50.38 -0.87 32.33
N ALA A 74 51.13 -1.49 33.26
CA ALA A 74 51.91 -2.69 32.98
C ALA A 74 51.02 -3.93 32.79
N TYR A 75 51.53 -4.95 32.07
CA TYR A 75 50.81 -6.21 31.86
C TYR A 75 50.27 -6.76 33.19
N PRO A 76 48.95 -7.01 33.35
CA PRO A 76 47.94 -7.33 32.33
C PRO A 76 47.00 -6.19 31.86
N PHE A 77 47.43 -4.92 31.85
CA PHE A 77 46.65 -3.76 31.38
C PHE A 77 45.31 -3.57 32.13
N ILE A 78 45.38 -3.32 33.43
CA ILE A 78 44.20 -3.24 34.30
C ILE A 78 43.31 -2.05 33.94
N LEU A 79 43.88 -0.93 33.53
CA LEU A 79 43.11 0.27 33.19
C LEU A 79 42.32 0.08 31.90
N LEU A 80 42.92 -0.57 30.90
CA LEU A 80 42.23 -0.93 29.66
C LEU A 80 41.07 -1.90 29.94
N ASN A 81 41.28 -2.91 30.77
CA ASN A 81 40.21 -3.82 31.17
C ASN A 81 39.09 -3.13 31.95
N LEU A 82 39.43 -2.22 32.85
CA LEU A 82 38.45 -1.44 33.60
C LEU A 82 37.61 -0.59 32.64
N ALA A 83 38.26 0.09 31.69
CA ALA A 83 37.59 0.91 30.69
C ALA A 83 36.63 0.08 29.81
N PHE A 84 37.04 -1.09 29.32
CA PHE A 84 36.16 -1.99 28.56
C PHE A 84 34.99 -2.51 29.39
N SER A 85 35.22 -2.82 30.67
CA SER A 85 34.16 -3.28 31.58
C SER A 85 33.11 -2.19 31.79
N THR A 86 33.55 -0.95 32.00
CA THR A 86 32.64 0.21 32.08
C THR A 86 31.94 0.48 30.75
N GLN A 87 32.65 0.36 29.63
CA GLN A 87 32.08 0.56 28.29
C GLN A 87 30.96 -0.44 28.02
N ALA A 88 31.15 -1.72 28.33
CA ALA A 88 30.11 -2.74 28.19
C ALA A 88 28.90 -2.44 29.09
N SER A 89 29.15 -2.09 30.36
CA SER A 89 28.11 -1.77 31.34
C SER A 89 27.24 -0.58 30.94
N TYR A 90 27.84 0.50 30.40
CA TYR A 90 27.08 1.66 29.92
C TYR A 90 26.43 1.44 28.54
N SER A 91 26.99 0.55 27.71
CA SER A 91 26.39 0.23 26.41
C SER A 91 25.06 -0.50 26.55
N ALA A 92 24.93 -1.42 27.52
CA ALA A 92 23.70 -2.19 27.74
C ALA A 92 22.43 -1.33 27.93
N PRO A 93 22.37 -0.33 28.83
CA PRO A 93 21.19 0.52 28.98
C PRO A 93 20.95 1.43 27.77
N LEU A 94 22.01 1.88 27.09
CA LEU A 94 21.88 2.71 25.90
C LEU A 94 21.30 1.92 24.73
N ILE A 95 21.75 0.67 24.55
CA ILE A 95 21.20 -0.28 23.58
C ILE A 95 19.74 -0.60 23.91
N LEU A 96 19.40 -0.84 25.18
CA LEU A 96 18.02 -1.13 25.60
C LEU A 96 17.08 0.04 25.28
N LEU A 97 17.52 1.29 25.50
CA LEU A 97 16.76 2.48 25.13
C LEU A 97 16.62 2.65 23.62
N ALA A 98 17.66 2.31 22.85
CA ALA A 98 17.60 2.32 21.39
C ALA A 98 16.64 1.23 20.87
N GLN A 99 16.66 0.04 21.46
CA GLN A 99 15.78 -1.08 21.14
C GLN A 99 14.32 -0.76 21.42
N ASN A 100 13.98 -0.24 22.61
CA ASN A 100 12.59 0.14 22.93
C ASN A 100 11.98 1.10 21.90
N ARG A 101 12.78 2.05 21.37
CA ARG A 101 12.31 2.98 20.33
C ARG A 101 12.18 2.33 18.96
N GLN A 102 13.02 1.35 18.66
CA GLN A 102 12.95 0.61 17.41
C GLN A 102 11.72 -0.30 17.42
N ASP A 103 11.47 -0.99 18.53
CA ASP A 103 10.28 -1.81 18.77
C ASP A 103 8.98 -0.98 18.67
N ASP A 104 8.96 0.25 19.20
CA ASP A 104 7.83 1.17 19.06
C ASP A 104 7.55 1.54 17.59
N ARG A 105 8.60 1.82 16.79
CA ARG A 105 8.46 2.11 15.35
C ARG A 105 8.01 0.88 14.56
N ASP A 106 8.59 -0.28 14.88
CA ASP A 106 8.27 -1.55 14.24
C ASP A 106 6.82 -1.95 14.53
N ARG A 107 6.34 -1.69 15.75
CA ARG A 107 4.94 -1.88 16.12
C ARG A 107 3.99 -1.01 15.29
N VAL A 108 4.26 0.29 15.17
CA VAL A 108 3.42 1.20 14.37
C VAL A 108 3.42 0.78 12.90
N THR A 109 4.58 0.39 12.38
CA THR A 109 4.70 -0.09 11.00
C THR A 109 3.90 -1.38 10.79
N ALA A 110 3.96 -2.32 11.73
CA ALA A 110 3.18 -3.56 11.68
C ALA A 110 1.66 -3.32 11.81
N GLU A 111 1.23 -2.36 12.62
CA GLU A 111 -0.18 -1.98 12.72
C GLU A 111 -0.69 -1.36 11.41
N GLN A 112 0.11 -0.50 10.77
CA GLN A 112 -0.22 0.08 9.46
C GLN A 112 -0.28 -0.98 8.36
N ASP A 113 0.66 -1.93 8.37
CA ASP A 113 0.70 -3.02 7.38
C ASP A 113 -0.53 -3.92 7.50
N ARG A 114 -0.96 -4.25 8.74
CA ARG A 114 -2.22 -4.96 8.99
C ARG A 114 -3.43 -4.21 8.43
N GLN A 115 -3.55 -2.91 8.70
CA GLN A 115 -4.67 -2.10 8.16
C GLN A 115 -4.65 -2.04 6.63
N ARG A 116 -3.47 -1.97 6.01
CA ARG A 116 -3.34 -2.02 4.55
C ARG A 116 -3.76 -3.39 4.00
N ALA A 117 -3.36 -4.48 4.64
CA ALA A 117 -3.75 -5.82 4.25
C ALA A 117 -5.29 -6.00 4.34
N GLU A 118 -5.92 -5.52 5.41
CA GLU A 118 -7.38 -5.55 5.56
C GLU A 118 -8.09 -4.75 4.45
N ARG A 119 -7.61 -3.54 4.12
CA ARG A 119 -8.15 -2.75 3.01
C ARG A 119 -7.98 -3.44 1.67
N ASN A 120 -6.80 -4.02 1.41
CA ASN A 120 -6.54 -4.75 0.17
C ASN A 120 -7.46 -5.97 0.01
N LEU A 121 -7.76 -6.68 1.11
CA LEU A 121 -8.73 -7.77 1.09
C LEU A 121 -10.13 -7.25 0.76
N GLN A 122 -10.57 -6.17 1.40
CA GLN A 122 -11.88 -5.55 1.12
C GLN A 122 -11.99 -5.07 -0.33
N ASP A 123 -10.95 -4.41 -0.86
CA ASP A 123 -10.92 -3.95 -2.25
C ASP A 123 -10.97 -5.14 -3.22
N THR A 124 -10.27 -6.24 -2.90
CA THR A 124 -10.29 -7.46 -3.71
C THR A 124 -11.66 -8.12 -3.69
N GLU A 125 -12.32 -8.19 -2.53
CA GLU A 125 -13.68 -8.72 -2.39
C GLU A 125 -14.69 -7.86 -3.14
N PHE A 126 -14.56 -6.53 -3.06
CA PHE A 126 -15.40 -5.58 -3.79
C PHE A 126 -15.25 -5.77 -5.29
N LEU A 127 -14.01 -5.74 -5.81
CA LEU A 127 -13.75 -5.95 -7.25
C LEU A 127 -14.24 -7.32 -7.72
N THR A 128 -14.10 -8.37 -6.92
CA THR A 128 -14.59 -9.70 -7.27
C THR A 128 -16.12 -9.72 -7.39
N ARG A 129 -16.82 -9.06 -6.48
CA ARG A 129 -18.28 -8.93 -6.53
C ARG A 129 -18.73 -8.12 -7.75
N GLU A 130 -18.03 -7.05 -8.05
CA GLU A 130 -18.34 -6.19 -9.18
C GLU A 130 -18.07 -6.85 -10.53
N ILE A 131 -17.00 -7.66 -10.62
CA ILE A 131 -16.74 -8.49 -11.80
C ILE A 131 -17.83 -9.57 -11.94
N ALA A 132 -18.29 -10.16 -10.85
CA ALA A 132 -19.36 -11.15 -10.89
C ALA A 132 -20.70 -10.56 -11.35
N SER A 133 -21.07 -9.37 -10.85
CA SER A 133 -22.29 -8.66 -11.28
C SER A 133 -22.18 -8.19 -12.73
N LEU A 134 -21.03 -7.66 -13.14
CA LEU A 134 -20.75 -7.30 -14.54
C LEU A 134 -20.86 -8.52 -15.46
N ARG A 135 -20.32 -9.67 -15.05
CA ARG A 135 -20.41 -10.91 -15.83
C ARG A 135 -21.85 -11.38 -16.02
N LEU A 136 -22.69 -11.27 -14.99
CA LEU A 136 -24.12 -11.61 -15.10
C LEU A 136 -24.83 -10.66 -16.07
N ALA A 137 -24.62 -9.34 -15.93
CA ALA A 137 -25.20 -8.35 -16.84
C ALA A 137 -24.75 -8.56 -18.30
N MET A 138 -23.47 -8.88 -18.52
CA MET A 138 -22.95 -9.21 -19.85
C MET A 138 -23.53 -10.51 -20.41
N ASN A 139 -23.82 -11.51 -19.56
CA ASN A 139 -24.42 -12.76 -20.00
C ASN A 139 -25.83 -12.53 -20.57
N ASP A 140 -26.64 -11.70 -19.90
CA ASP A 140 -27.99 -11.37 -20.38
C ASP A 140 -27.97 -10.66 -21.74
N VAL A 141 -27.08 -9.67 -21.93
CA VAL A 141 -26.98 -8.93 -23.21
C VAL A 141 -26.38 -9.78 -24.34
N ALA A 142 -25.51 -10.73 -24.03
CA ALA A 142 -24.90 -11.63 -25.01
C ALA A 142 -25.67 -12.94 -25.21
N THR A 143 -26.86 -13.10 -24.63
CA THR A 143 -27.63 -14.33 -24.81
C THR A 143 -28.11 -14.41 -26.26
N ARG A 144 -27.89 -15.58 -26.88
CA ARG A 144 -28.25 -15.91 -28.27
C ARG A 144 -29.65 -15.44 -28.65
N ASP A 145 -30.60 -15.46 -27.73
CA ASP A 145 -31.99 -15.08 -27.98
C ASP A 145 -32.20 -13.56 -28.13
N PHE A 146 -31.43 -12.72 -27.42
CA PHE A 146 -31.45 -11.27 -27.62
C PHE A 146 -30.83 -10.91 -28.97
N VAL A 147 -29.63 -11.44 -29.25
CA VAL A 147 -28.95 -11.23 -30.53
C VAL A 147 -29.80 -11.75 -31.69
N ARG A 148 -30.48 -12.89 -31.53
CA ARG A 148 -31.40 -13.44 -32.51
C ARG A 148 -32.69 -12.64 -32.65
N GLY A 149 -33.17 -12.03 -31.56
CA GLY A 149 -34.28 -11.09 -31.57
C GLY A 149 -33.93 -9.88 -32.42
N GLU A 150 -32.82 -9.22 -32.12
CA GLU A 150 -32.40 -8.01 -32.84
C GLU A 150 -32.08 -8.27 -34.32
N LEU A 151 -31.42 -9.39 -34.61
CA LEU A 151 -31.22 -9.83 -35.99
C LEU A 151 -32.55 -10.11 -36.71
N ARG A 152 -33.57 -10.61 -36.01
CA ARG A 152 -34.87 -10.88 -36.61
C ARG A 152 -35.67 -9.61 -36.83
N ASP A 153 -35.64 -8.68 -35.88
CA ASP A 153 -36.31 -7.38 -36.01
C ASP A 153 -35.71 -6.58 -37.18
N VAL A 154 -34.38 -6.52 -37.28
CA VAL A 154 -33.70 -5.85 -38.41
C VAL A 154 -34.01 -6.56 -39.74
N LEU A 155 -34.06 -7.90 -39.76
CA LEU A 155 -34.45 -8.65 -40.96
C LEU A 155 -35.91 -8.38 -41.37
N GLU A 156 -36.83 -8.32 -40.40
CA GLU A 156 -38.24 -8.00 -40.65
C GLU A 156 -38.40 -6.57 -41.17
N GLU A 157 -37.66 -5.61 -40.63
CA GLU A 157 -37.62 -4.23 -41.11
C GLU A 157 -37.19 -4.16 -42.58
N ILE A 158 -36.06 -4.78 -42.94
CA ILE A 158 -35.56 -4.79 -44.32
C ILE A 158 -36.56 -5.48 -45.27
N LEU A 159 -37.16 -6.61 -44.87
CA LEU A 159 -38.17 -7.29 -45.69
C LEU A 159 -39.45 -6.47 -45.84
N ALA A 160 -39.83 -5.69 -44.83
CA ALA A 160 -40.98 -4.80 -44.88
C ALA A 160 -40.73 -3.60 -45.81
N GLU A 161 -39.51 -3.07 -45.84
CA GLU A 161 -39.09 -2.05 -46.80
C GLU A 161 -39.10 -2.58 -48.24
N GLU A 162 -38.55 -3.78 -48.48
CA GLU A 162 -38.53 -4.39 -49.82
C GLU A 162 -39.95 -4.64 -50.35
N ARG A 163 -40.86 -5.11 -49.48
CA ARG A 163 -42.26 -5.33 -49.83
C ARG A 163 -42.99 -4.02 -50.14
N ARG A 164 -42.76 -2.96 -49.34
CA ARG A 164 -43.30 -1.61 -49.61
C ARG A 164 -42.79 -1.06 -50.93
N GLY A 165 -41.50 -1.16 -51.19
CA GLY A 165 -40.92 -0.74 -52.46
C GLY A 165 -41.50 -1.51 -53.64
N ARG A 166 -41.71 -2.83 -53.49
CA ARG A 166 -42.34 -3.64 -54.55
C ARG A 166 -43.81 -3.28 -54.79
N GLU A 167 -44.57 -2.98 -53.73
CA GLU A 167 -45.96 -2.52 -53.83
C GLU A 167 -46.05 -1.13 -54.49
N GLU A 168 -45.13 -0.22 -54.17
CA GLU A 168 -45.04 1.11 -54.77
C GLU A 168 -44.72 1.03 -56.27
N ILE A 169 -43.74 0.19 -56.65
CA ILE A 169 -43.42 -0.07 -58.08
C ILE A 169 -44.62 -0.69 -58.81
N VAL A 170 -45.31 -1.66 -58.18
CA VAL A 170 -46.49 -2.28 -58.81
C VAL A 170 -47.62 -1.26 -58.98
N ALA A 171 -47.85 -0.39 -57.99
CA ALA A 171 -48.84 0.67 -58.07
C ALA A 171 -48.51 1.67 -59.19
N GLU A 172 -47.26 2.11 -59.28
CA GLU A 172 -46.77 2.98 -60.35
C GLU A 172 -46.96 2.33 -61.74
N VAL A 173 -46.62 1.05 -61.88
CA VAL A 173 -46.81 0.33 -63.14
C VAL A 173 -48.29 0.18 -63.51
N VAL A 174 -49.18 -0.08 -62.54
CA VAL A 174 -50.62 -0.19 -62.78
C VAL A 174 -51.19 1.16 -63.24
N GLU A 175 -50.81 2.25 -62.57
CA GLU A 175 -51.24 3.61 -62.92
C GLU A 175 -50.79 3.99 -64.34
N VAL A 176 -49.52 3.70 -64.69
CA VAL A 176 -48.99 3.95 -66.04
C VAL A 176 -49.70 3.10 -67.11
N VAL A 177 -50.04 1.84 -66.81
CA VAL A 177 -50.78 0.97 -67.74
C VAL A 177 -52.22 1.46 -67.94
N GLU A 178 -52.85 1.98 -66.88
CA GLU A 178 -54.20 2.55 -66.93
C GLU A 178 -54.21 3.83 -67.77
N GLU A 179 -53.25 4.74 -67.56
CA GLU A 179 -53.07 5.95 -68.41
C GLU A 179 -52.87 5.61 -69.89
N LEU A 180 -52.03 4.61 -70.20
CA LEU A 180 -51.79 4.19 -71.59
C LEU A 180 -53.03 3.54 -72.25
N SER A 181 -53.83 2.81 -71.47
CA SER A 181 -55.09 2.21 -71.95
C SER A 181 -56.15 3.26 -72.24
N ASP A 182 -56.22 4.30 -71.42
CA ASP A 182 -57.12 5.44 -71.62
C ASP A 182 -56.70 6.28 -72.84
N GLU A 183 -55.39 6.50 -73.03
CA GLU A 183 -54.86 7.17 -74.22
C GLU A 183 -55.11 6.38 -75.54
N GLU A 184 -55.06 5.03 -75.51
CA GLU A 184 -55.41 4.21 -76.67
C GLU A 184 -56.91 4.23 -76.99
N HIS A 185 -57.78 4.29 -75.96
CA HIS A 185 -59.23 4.42 -76.15
C HIS A 185 -59.64 5.79 -76.69
N GLU A 186 -58.88 6.87 -76.40
CA GLU A 186 -59.13 8.20 -76.99
C GLU A 186 -58.64 8.36 -78.42
N ARG A 187 -57.75 7.49 -78.92
CA ARG A 187 -57.21 7.55 -80.29
C ARG A 187 -57.91 6.65 -81.32
N SER A 188 -58.82 5.78 -80.91
CA SER A 188 -59.62 4.91 -81.81
C SER A 188 -61.01 5.45 -82.11
#